data_AF-H2JB39-F1
#
_entry.id   AF-H2JB39-F1
#
_cell.length_a   1.000
_cell.length_b   1.000
_cell.length_c   1.000
_cell.angle_alpha   90.00
_cell.angle_beta   90.00
_cell.angle_gamma   90.00
#
_symmetry.space_group_name_H-M   'P 1'
#
loop_
_entity.id
_entity.type
_entity.pdbx_description
1 polymer ?
#
loop_
_entity_poly.entity_id
_entity_poly.type
_entity_poly.pdbx_seq_one_letter_code
_entity_poly.pdbx_strand_id
1 'polypeptide(L)'
;MLSGFKLKMLRLHKDMTQQYIADCLNVSKNYISMLEGQKQAIPEELYPLWIDALNGIIVPKPKEIEQEIIQEKKKKPGKKRG
;
A
#
# COMPACT_ATOMS: atom_id res chain seq x y z
N MET A 1 7.97 5.41 17.86
CA MET A 1 7.63 5.32 16.42
C MET A 1 7.03 6.64 15.96
N LEU A 2 7.30 7.06 14.72
CA LEU A 2 6.59 8.17 14.09
C LEU A 2 5.10 7.83 13.91
N SER A 3 4.25 8.84 13.98
CA SER A 3 2.83 8.68 13.68
C SER A 3 2.60 8.48 12.17
N GLY A 4 1.45 7.92 11.81
CA GLY A 4 1.04 7.78 10.41
C GLY A 4 1.10 9.09 9.62
N PHE A 5 0.67 10.20 10.25
CA PHE A 5 0.77 11.52 9.63
C PHE A 5 2.22 11.95 9.37
N LYS A 6 3.15 11.70 10.32
CA LYS A 6 4.57 12.03 10.14
C LYS A 6 5.21 11.17 9.03
N LEU A 7 4.87 9.88 8.96
CA LEU A 7 5.33 9.01 7.87
C LEU A 7 4.80 9.48 6.51
N LYS A 8 3.55 9.94 6.43
CA LYS A 8 2.98 10.56 5.23
C LYS A 8 3.79 11.78 4.80
N MET A 9 4.12 12.68 5.73
CA MET A 9 4.91 13.88 5.41
C MET A 9 6.30 13.51 4.87
N LEU A 10 6.97 12.55 5.51
CA LEU A 10 8.28 12.06 5.05
C LEU A 10 8.20 11.43 3.65
N ARG A 11 7.17 10.62 3.39
CA ARG A 11 6.93 10.02 2.08
C ARG A 11 6.76 11.09 0.99
N LEU A 12 5.92 12.10 1.26
CA LEU A 12 5.68 13.20 0.32
C LEU A 12 6.92 14.05 0.07
N HIS A 13 7.71 14.33 1.11
CA HIS A 13 8.99 15.04 0.98
C HIS A 13 10.00 14.28 0.11
N LYS A 14 9.86 12.95 -0.01
CA LYS A 14 10.71 12.08 -0.82
C LYS A 14 10.10 11.75 -2.18
N ASP A 15 9.01 12.41 -2.57
CA ASP A 15 8.27 12.17 -3.82
C ASP A 15 7.84 10.71 -4.03
N MET A 16 7.64 9.96 -2.95
CA MET A 16 7.25 8.55 -3.00
C MET A 16 5.72 8.42 -3.02
N THR A 17 5.19 7.48 -3.81
CA THR A 17 3.76 7.19 -3.83
C THR A 17 3.36 6.26 -2.69
N GLN A 18 2.09 6.27 -2.28
CA GLN A 18 1.58 5.26 -1.34
C GLN A 18 1.71 3.84 -1.90
N GLN A 19 1.59 3.68 -3.22
CA GLN A 19 1.75 2.39 -3.90
C GLN A 19 3.18 1.88 -3.77
N TYR A 20 4.18 2.76 -3.91
CA TYR A 20 5.58 2.41 -3.72
C TYR A 20 5.84 1.81 -2.33
N ILE A 21 5.40 2.50 -1.28
CA ILE A 21 5.52 2.00 0.10
C ILE A 21 4.76 0.68 0.26
N ALA A 22 3.54 0.58 -0.29
CA ALA A 22 2.75 -0.64 -0.21
C ALA A 22 3.48 -1.84 -0.84
N ASP A 23 4.14 -1.62 -1.98
CA ASP A 23 4.89 -2.66 -2.68
C ASP A 23 6.18 -3.04 -1.93
N CYS A 24 6.89 -2.09 -1.32
CA CYS A 24 8.04 -2.38 -0.45
C CYS A 24 7.64 -3.25 0.76
N LEU A 25 6.47 -2.99 1.34
CA LEU A 25 5.98 -3.63 2.56
C LEU A 25 5.14 -4.89 2.28
N ASN A 26 4.91 -5.23 1.00
CA ASN A 26 4.01 -6.29 0.58
C ASN A 26 2.59 -6.20 1.19
N VAL A 27 2.02 -4.99 1.18
CA VAL A 27 0.67 -4.70 1.68
C VAL A 27 -0.15 -3.96 0.62
N SER A 28 -1.44 -3.74 0.87
CA SER A 28 -2.27 -2.95 -0.04
C SER A 28 -2.03 -1.44 0.11
N LYS A 29 -2.17 -0.68 -0.98
CA LYS A 29 -2.15 0.80 -0.92
C LYS A 29 -3.22 1.36 0.03
N ASN A 30 -4.40 0.76 0.06
CA ASN A 30 -5.48 1.18 0.96
C ASN A 30 -5.07 1.03 2.43
N TYR A 31 -4.32 -0.03 2.74
CA TYR A 31 -3.79 -0.23 4.08
C TYR A 31 -2.81 0.88 4.46
N ILE A 32 -1.86 1.22 3.59
CA ILE A 32 -0.98 2.39 3.78
C ILE A 32 -1.79 3.67 3.99
N SER A 33 -2.84 3.90 3.21
CA SER A 33 -3.73 5.06 3.38
C SER A 33 -4.43 5.09 4.74
N MET A 34 -4.82 3.94 5.31
CA MET A 34 -5.42 3.86 6.64
C MET A 34 -4.41 4.19 7.73
N LEU A 35 -3.18 3.67 7.61
CA LEU A 35 -2.09 3.94 8.54
C LEU A 35 -1.70 5.43 8.51
N GLU A 36 -1.49 6.00 7.32
CA GLU A 36 -1.17 7.43 7.16
C GLU A 36 -2.27 8.34 7.69
N GLY A 37 -3.54 7.95 7.48
CA GLY A 37 -4.71 8.66 7.98
C GLY A 37 -5.01 8.43 9.46
N GLN A 38 -4.15 7.68 10.18
CA GLN A 38 -4.33 7.34 11.61
C GLN A 38 -5.65 6.64 11.92
N LYS A 39 -6.29 6.03 10.92
CA LYS A 39 -7.48 5.19 11.11
C LYS A 39 -7.13 3.85 11.75
N GLN A 40 -5.88 3.45 11.62
CA GLN A 40 -5.31 2.26 12.25
C GLN A 40 -3.89 2.59 12.73
N ALA A 41 -3.50 2.01 13.86
CA ALA A 41 -2.14 2.10 14.38
C ALA A 41 -1.16 1.33 13.48
N ILE A 42 0.07 1.84 13.35
CA ILE A 42 1.11 1.16 12.60
C ILE A 42 1.58 -0.06 13.41
N PRO A 43 1.50 -1.28 12.86
CA PRO A 43 2.04 -2.45 13.51
C PRO A 43 3.55 -2.33 13.74
N GLU A 44 4.02 -2.86 14.86
CA GLU A 44 5.42 -2.75 15.29
C GLU A 44 6.39 -3.37 14.28
N GLU A 45 5.97 -4.45 13.63
CA GLU A 45 6.72 -5.16 12.60
C GLU A 45 6.84 -4.39 11.28
N LEU A 46 5.87 -3.54 10.95
CA LEU A 46 5.86 -2.76 9.71
C LEU A 46 6.63 -1.45 9.82
N TYR A 47 6.73 -0.89 11.03
CA TYR A 47 7.43 0.37 11.25
C TYR A 47 8.89 0.37 10.75
N PRO A 48 9.75 -0.60 11.10
CA PRO A 48 11.13 -0.61 10.62
C PRO A 48 11.21 -0.74 9.10
N LEU A 49 10.40 -1.63 8.50
CA LEU A 49 10.34 -1.81 7.04
C LEU A 49 9.92 -0.52 6.31
N TRP A 50 9.02 0.27 6.90
CA TRP A 50 8.62 1.56 6.35
C TRP A 50 9.77 2.56 6.37
N ILE A 51 10.52 2.64 7.48
CA ILE A 51 11.69 3.51 7.58
C ILE A 51 12.75 3.10 6.53
N ASP A 52 13.00 1.81 6.38
CA ASP A 52 13.93 1.28 5.38
C ASP A 52 13.48 1.59 3.95
N ALA A 53 12.18 1.49 3.67
CA ALA A 53 11.60 1.89 2.38
C ALA A 53 11.76 3.39 2.10
N LEU A 54 11.53 4.26 3.10
CA LEU A 54 11.75 5.71 2.98
C LEU A 54 13.23 6.06 2.76
N ASN A 55 14.14 5.25 3.28
CA ASN A 55 15.58 5.43 3.09
C ASN A 55 16.12 4.76 1.82
N GLY A 56 15.27 4.09 1.04
CA GLY A 56 15.67 3.41 -0.19
C GLY A 56 16.44 2.11 0.04
N ILE A 57 16.45 1.59 1.26
CA ILE A 57 17.07 0.29 1.61
C ILE A 57 16.21 -0.85 1.05
N ILE A 58 14.89 -0.72 1.16
CA ILE A 58 13.92 -1.64 0.57
C ILE A 58 13.32 -0.99 -0.67
N VAL A 59 13.42 -1.67 -1.80
CA VAL A 59 12.79 -1.28 -3.07
C VAL A 59 11.67 -2.24 -3.42
N PRO A 60 10.62 -1.78 -4.13
CA PRO A 60 9.57 -2.64 -4.64
C PRO A 60 10.17 -3.75 -5.49
N LYS A 61 9.77 -4.99 -5.25
CA LYS A 61 10.05 -6.05 -6.22
C LYS A 61 9.21 -5.77 -7.47
N PRO A 62 9.77 -5.96 -8.69
CA PRO A 62 8.96 -5.93 -9.90
C PRO A 62 7.80 -6.91 -9.72
N LYS A 63 6.56 -6.43 -9.85
CA LYS A 63 5.41 -7.34 -9.93
C LYS A 63 5.55 -8.09 -11.24
N GLU A 64 5.96 -9.35 -11.16
CA GLU A 64 5.75 -10.28 -12.26
C GLU A 64 4.27 -10.21 -12.65
N ILE A 65 4.04 -10.04 -13.94
CA ILE A 65 2.82 -9.52 -14.50
C ILE A 65 1.72 -10.59 -14.36
N GLU A 66 1.01 -10.62 -13.23
CA GLU A 66 -0.23 -11.40 -13.06
C GLU A 66 -1.39 -10.69 -13.80
N GLN A 67 -1.25 -10.50 -15.12
CA GLN A 67 -2.27 -9.84 -15.95
C GLN A 67 -3.46 -10.72 -16.33
N GLU A 68 -3.46 -12.03 -16.03
CA GLU A 68 -4.50 -12.94 -16.56
C GLU A 68 -5.74 -13.12 -15.66
N ILE A 69 -5.70 -12.89 -14.35
CA ILE A 69 -6.79 -13.32 -13.44
C ILE A 69 -7.99 -12.34 -13.40
N ILE A 70 -7.84 -11.10 -13.89
CA ILE A 70 -8.91 -10.08 -13.81
C ILE A 70 -9.94 -10.18 -14.95
N GLN A 71 -9.64 -10.86 -16.07
CA GLN A 71 -10.60 -10.96 -17.17
C GLN A 71 -11.82 -11.85 -16.86
N GLU A 72 -11.71 -12.89 -16.02
CA GLU A 72 -12.84 -13.81 -15.77
C GLU A 72 -13.91 -13.26 -14.80
N LYS A 73 -13.56 -12.38 -13.86
CA LYS A 73 -14.52 -11.93 -12.82
C LYS A 73 -15.54 -10.85 -13.28
N LYS A 74 -15.49 -10.39 -14.54
CA LYS A 74 -16.45 -9.41 -15.09
C LYS A 74 -17.69 -10.01 -15.78
N LYS A 75 -17.83 -11.32 -15.90
CA LYS A 75 -19.10 -11.95 -16.35
C LYS A 75 -20.14 -11.93 -15.20
N LYS A 76 -20.80 -10.79 -15.00
CA LYS A 76 -22.02 -10.65 -14.19
C LYS A 76 -23.14 -11.56 -14.76
N PRO A 77 -24.06 -12.07 -13.92
CA PRO A 77 -25.47 -12.03 -14.24
C PRO A 77 -26.15 -10.99 -13.35
N GLY A 78 -26.72 -9.95 -13.99
CA GLY A 78 -27.60 -9.00 -13.32
C GLY A 78 -28.89 -9.71 -12.91
N LYS A 79 -29.22 -9.67 -11.62
CA LYS A 79 -30.48 -10.19 -11.09
C LYS A 79 -31.57 -9.10 -11.23
N LYS A 80 -32.57 -9.37 -12.07
CA LYS A 80 -33.83 -8.60 -12.19
C LYS A 80 -34.49 -8.46 -10.82
N ARG A 81 -35.04 -7.28 -10.53
CA ARG A 81 -36.10 -7.11 -9.52
C ARG A 81 -37.36 -6.71 -10.29
N GLY A 82 -38.42 -7.51 -10.12
CA GLY A 82 -39.76 -7.24 -10.62
C GLY A 82 -40.55 -6.37 -9.66
#